data_AF-L7RNE3-F1
#
_entry.id   AF-L7RNE3-F1
#
_cell.length_a   1.000
_cell.length_b   1.000
_cell.length_c   1.000
_cell.angle_alpha   90.00
_cell.angle_beta   90.00
_cell.angle_gamma   90.00
#
_symmetry.space_group_name_H-M   'P 1'
#
loop_
_entity.id
_entity.type
_entity.pdbx_description
1 polymer ?
#
loop_
_entity_poly.entity_id
_entity_poly.type
_entity_poly.pdbx_seq_one_letter_code
_entity_poly.pdbx_strand_id
1 'polypeptide(L)' 'ASWVKRCTGALCFIKDNIRKSYYFRLYCLKANQMVWEQELYEKIEVTQPKPYLITFEGQDGIV' A
#
# COMPACT_ATOMS: atom_id res chain seq x y z
N ALA A 1 -7.61 9.11 17.24
CA ALA A 1 -6.78 8.13 16.51
C ALA A 1 -5.48 8.81 16.07
N SER A 2 -4.36 8.10 16.08
CA SER A 2 -3.03 8.63 15.71
C SER A 2 -2.36 7.71 14.68
N TRP A 3 -1.58 8.28 13.77
CA TRP A 3 -0.77 7.51 12.82
C TRP A 3 0.25 6.64 13.55
N VAL A 4 0.34 5.37 13.15
CA VAL A 4 1.33 4.42 13.67
C VAL A 4 2.10 3.84 12.49
N LYS A 5 3.43 3.92 12.56
CA LYS A 5 4.29 3.28 11.57
C LYS A 5 4.25 1.77 11.74
N ARG A 6 3.66 1.06 10.77
CA ARG A 6 3.66 -0.42 10.74
C ARG A 6 4.92 -0.99 10.10
N CYS A 7 5.30 -0.47 8.94
CA CYS A 7 6.40 -0.98 8.13
C CYS A 7 7.17 0.15 7.42
N THR A 8 8.27 -0.18 6.76
CA THR A 8 9.06 0.76 5.95
C THR A 8 9.78 -0.01 4.85
N GLY A 9 9.91 0.59 3.67
CA GLY A 9 10.48 -0.11 2.53
C GLY A 9 10.25 0.59 1.20
N ALA A 10 10.40 -0.16 0.12
CA ALA A 10 10.01 0.27 -1.22
C ALA A 10 8.59 -0.23 -1.52
N LEU A 11 7.70 0.70 -1.88
CA LEU A 11 6.33 0.38 -2.28
C LEU A 11 6.29 0.16 -3.79
N CYS A 12 5.66 -0.94 -4.21
CA CYS A 12 5.50 -1.32 -5.61
C CYS A 12 4.02 -1.42 -5.95
N PHE A 13 3.63 -0.85 -7.09
CA PHE A 13 2.33 -1.08 -7.72
C PHE A 13 2.46 -2.23 -8.73
N ILE A 14 1.66 -3.27 -8.56
CA ILE A 14 1.79 -4.53 -9.28
C ILE A 14 0.47 -4.91 -9.93
N LYS A 15 0.51 -5.35 -11.18
CA LYS A 15 -0.62 -6.00 -11.87
C LYS A 15 -0.43 -7.51 -11.84
N ASP A 16 -1.35 -8.23 -11.23
CA ASP A 16 -1.42 -9.68 -11.30
C ASP A 16 -2.43 -10.09 -12.39
N ASN A 17 -1.92 -10.47 -13.56
CA ASN A 17 -2.77 -10.84 -14.69
C ASN A 17 -3.48 -12.19 -14.48
N ILE A 18 -2.91 -13.10 -13.67
CA ILE A 18 -3.52 -14.41 -13.40
C ILE A 18 -4.75 -14.21 -12.52
N ARG A 19 -4.62 -13.37 -11.49
CA ARG A 19 -5.73 -13.02 -10.57
C ARG A 19 -6.67 -11.96 -11.14
N LYS A 20 -6.26 -11.24 -12.19
CA LYS A 20 -6.95 -10.07 -12.76
C LYS A 20 -7.12 -8.93 -11.75
N SER A 21 -6.14 -8.77 -10.88
CA SER A 21 -6.15 -7.79 -9.77
C SER A 21 -4.89 -6.91 -9.79
N TYR A 22 -4.96 -5.80 -9.07
CA TYR A 22 -3.83 -4.93 -8.80
C TYR A 22 -3.50 -4.94 -7.31
N TYR A 23 -2.23 -4.73 -6.97
CA TYR A 23 -1.75 -4.75 -5.60
C TYR A 23 -0.77 -3.62 -5.33
N PHE A 24 -0.81 -3.10 -4.11
CA PHE A 24 0.34 -2.47 -3.50
C PHE A 24 1.10 -3.52 -2.68
N ARG A 25 2.42 -3.61 -2.88
CA ARG A 25 3.32 -4.43 -2.05
C ARG A 25 4.44 -3.59 -1.50
N LEU A 26 4.69 -3.70 -0.20
CA LEU A 26 5.80 -3.06 0.47
C LEU A 26 6.89 -4.09 0.77
N TYR A 27 8.10 -3.82 0.31
CA TYR A 27 9.27 -4.68 0.54
C TYR A 27 10.24 -4.00 1.51
N CYS A 28 10.51 -4.66 2.64
CA CYS A 28 11.51 -4.18 3.59
C CYS A 28 12.90 -4.52 3.09
N LEU A 29 13.68 -3.49 2.76
CA LEU A 29 15.03 -3.66 2.19
C LEU A 29 16.00 -4.36 3.15
N LYS A 30 15.87 -4.11 4.47
CA LYS A 30 16.73 -4.75 5.48
C LYS A 30 16.42 -6.23 5.66
N ALA A 31 15.14 -6.60 5.62
CA ALA A 31 14.69 -7.97 5.80
C ALA A 31 14.65 -8.76 4.48
N ASN A 32 14.86 -8.07 3.34
CA ASN A 32 14.80 -8.62 1.98
C ASN A 32 13.52 -9.44 1.72
N GLN A 33 12.38 -8.96 2.20
CA GLN A 33 11.10 -9.65 2.10
C GLN A 33 9.93 -8.68 1.95
N MET A 34 8.82 -9.18 1.40
CA MET A 34 7.54 -8.47 1.41
C MET A 34 7.00 -8.43 2.84
N VAL A 35 6.66 -7.24 3.33
CA VAL A 35 6.17 -7.04 4.71
C VAL A 35 4.72 -6.59 4.77
N TRP A 36 4.15 -6.16 3.65
CA TRP A 36 2.76 -5.75 3.56
C TRP A 36 2.25 -5.85 2.12
N GLU A 37 0.98 -6.22 1.95
CA GLU A 37 0.28 -6.29 0.68
C GLU A 37 -1.15 -5.78 0.87
N GLN A 38 -1.67 -5.05 -0.13
CA GLN A 38 -3.06 -4.64 -0.23
C GLN A 38 -3.55 -4.83 -1.66
N GLU A 39 -4.63 -5.59 -1.80
CA GLU A 39 -5.36 -5.67 -3.06
C GLU A 39 -6.11 -4.37 -3.33
N LEU A 40 -6.09 -3.94 -4.58
CA LEU A 40 -6.73 -2.72 -5.03
C LEU A 40 -7.99 -3.08 -5.79
N TYR A 41 -9.13 -2.59 -5.29
CA TYR A 41 -10.40 -2.64 -6.00
C TYR A 41 -10.38 -1.70 -7.21
N GLU A 42 -11.31 -1.87 -8.15
CA GLU A 42 -11.36 -1.10 -9.40
C GLU A 42 -11.39 0.43 -9.22
N LYS A 43 -11.78 0.93 -8.04
CA LYS A 43 -11.88 2.37 -7.73
C LYS A 43 -11.32 2.69 -6.35
N ILE A 44 -10.01 2.58 -6.19
CA ILE A 44 -9.37 3.16 -5.01
C ILE A 44 -9.37 4.69 -5.12
N GLU A 45 -9.92 5.37 -4.10
CA GLU A 45 -9.81 6.81 -3.97
C GLU A 45 -8.53 7.17 -3.22
N VAL A 46 -7.63 7.84 -3.92
CA VAL A 46 -6.35 8.26 -3.39
C VAL A 46 -6.41 9.75 -3.09
N THR A 47 -6.02 10.12 -1.88
CA THR A 47 -5.89 11.52 -1.43
C THR A 47 -4.43 11.85 -1.20
N GLN A 48 -4.04 13.10 -1.49
CA GLN A 48 -2.67 13.58 -1.29
C GLN A 48 -2.68 14.81 -0.38
N PRO A 49 -2.89 14.64 0.94
CA PRO A 49 -2.95 15.75 1.88
C PRO A 49 -1.65 16.56 1.96
N LYS A 50 -0.52 15.98 1.55
CA LYS A 50 0.79 16.63 1.42
C LYS A 50 1.51 16.10 0.17
N PRO A 51 2.44 16.86 -0.44
CA PRO A 51 3.19 16.37 -1.60
C PRO A 51 3.90 15.03 -1.41
N TYR A 52 4.31 14.72 -0.17
CA TYR A 52 5.04 13.50 0.21
C TYR A 52 4.18 12.51 1.01
N LEU A 53 2.88 12.75 1.15
CA LEU A 53 1.97 11.87 1.88
C LEU A 53 0.74 11.60 1.01
N ILE A 54 0.62 10.35 0.59
CA ILE A 54 -0.54 9.82 -0.09
C ILE A 54 -1.29 8.96 0.92
N THR A 55 -2.61 9.08 0.94
CA THR A 55 -3.50 8.32 1.82
C THR A 55 -4.64 7.67 1.05
N PHE A 56 -5.09 6.50 1.49
CA PHE A 56 -6.25 5.80 0.92
C PHE A 56 -6.93 4.93 1.98
N GLU A 57 -8.15 4.47 1.69
CA GLU A 57 -8.88 3.57 2.58
C GLU A 57 -8.36 2.13 2.44
N GLY A 58 -7.77 1.60 3.52
CA GLY A 58 -7.39 0.20 3.66
C GLY A 58 -8.37 -0.57 4.54
N GLN A 59 -8.12 -1.87 4.69
CA GLN A 59 -9.03 -2.77 5.43
C GLN A 59 -9.26 -2.36 6.90
N ASP A 60 -8.21 -1.91 7.60
CA ASP A 60 -8.26 -1.55 9.02
C ASP A 60 -8.32 -0.03 9.26
N GLY A 61 -8.55 0.76 8.20
CA GLY A 61 -8.59 2.22 8.23
C GLY A 61 -7.70 2.89 7.20
N ILE A 62 -7.49 4.20 7.35
CA ILE A 62 -6.68 4.99 6.41
C ILE A 62 -5.21 4.56 6.48
N VAL A 63 -4.64 4.28 5.32
CA VAL A 63 -3.23 3.95 5.09
C VAL A 63 -2.53 5.14 4.45
#